data_AF-A0A7Y2I7R9-F1
#
_entry.id   AF-A0A7Y2I7R9-F1
#
_cell.length_a   1.000
_cell.length_b   1.000
_cell.length_c   1.000
_cell.angle_alpha   90.00
_cell.angle_beta   90.00
_cell.angle_gamma   90.00
#
_symmetry.space_group_name_H-M   'P 1'
#
loop_
_entity.id
_entity.type
_entity.pdbx_description
1 polymer ?
#
loop_
_entity_poly.entity_id
_entity_poly.type
_entity_poly.pdbx_seq_one_letter_code
_entity_poly.pdbx_strand_id
1 'polypeptide(L)'
;MDLNRLVQDSEYCWRLPAEGPMRVPGILFGDREQILQMDNKVYTQLRNVTLLPGLAAPVYAMPDAHWGYGFPIGGVAAFDADAGGVVSGGGVGFDISCGVRTLHTGLTPDDIESVKAGLADALFDDIPVGVGSEGSISLNPQQMDAMLEGGARWAVDEGYGTADDLARTEERGCIADARPDDVSDHAKRRQRREMGTLGSGNHYLEVQRVATVFDSDIARQFAIAEDDIVISIHCGSRGLGHQIGTDYLREMLVSAP
;
A
#
# COMPACT_ATOMS: atom_id res chain seq x y z
N MET A 1 6.95 2.76 23.48
CA MET A 1 8.16 3.58 23.31
C MET A 1 8.50 4.37 24.59
N ASP A 2 9.76 4.71 24.84
CA ASP A 2 10.17 5.58 25.97
C ASP A 2 9.94 7.06 25.65
N LEU A 3 8.93 7.67 26.29
CA LEU A 3 8.54 9.07 26.07
C LEU A 3 9.62 10.07 26.47
N ASN A 4 10.57 9.71 27.35
CA ASN A 4 11.64 10.63 27.76
C ASN A 4 12.61 10.96 26.61
N ARG A 5 12.54 10.20 25.50
CA ARG A 5 13.30 10.42 24.28
C ARG A 5 12.60 11.33 23.28
N LEU A 6 11.37 11.73 23.57
CA LEU A 6 10.52 12.51 22.68
C LEU A 6 10.12 13.82 23.35
N VAL A 7 9.88 14.83 22.53
CA VAL A 7 9.27 16.10 22.93
C VAL A 7 7.84 16.11 22.41
N GLN A 8 6.86 16.30 23.29
CA GLN A 8 5.47 16.43 22.86
C GLN A 8 5.24 17.86 22.33
N ASP A 9 4.99 17.97 21.03
CA ASP A 9 4.72 19.27 20.38
C ASP A 9 3.21 19.58 20.39
N SER A 10 2.34 18.56 20.34
CA SER A 10 0.88 18.68 20.54
C SER A 10 0.26 17.39 21.07
N GLU A 11 -1.06 17.36 21.29
CA GLU A 11 -1.79 16.17 21.78
C GLU A 11 -1.49 14.91 20.95
N TYR A 12 -1.40 15.05 19.63
CA TYR A 12 -1.21 13.96 18.68
C TYR A 12 0.13 14.02 17.94
N CYS A 13 1.08 14.86 18.37
CA CYS A 13 2.34 15.06 17.68
C CYS A 13 3.53 15.05 18.64
N TRP A 14 4.46 14.14 18.37
CA TRP A 14 5.65 13.90 19.17
C TRP A 14 6.88 14.00 18.27
N ARG A 15 7.89 14.72 18.73
CA ARG A 15 9.12 14.93 17.99
C ARG A 15 10.26 14.17 18.64
N LEU A 16 10.96 13.39 17.83
CA LEU A 16 12.30 12.90 18.11
C LEU A 16 13.30 13.98 17.66
N PRO A 17 13.92 14.74 18.58
CA PRO A 17 14.88 15.77 18.21
C PRO A 17 16.04 15.18 17.40
N ALA A 18 16.56 15.94 16.44
CA ALA A 18 17.74 15.53 15.70
C ALA A 18 18.96 15.57 16.64
N GLU A 19 19.58 14.42 16.85
CA GLU A 19 20.74 14.26 17.71
C GLU A 19 21.86 13.46 17.02
N GLY A 20 23.11 13.82 17.29
CA GLY A 20 24.28 13.13 16.74
C GLY A 20 24.29 13.15 15.21
N PRO A 21 24.32 12.00 14.51
CA PRO A 21 24.44 11.93 13.06
C PRO A 21 23.11 12.12 12.31
N MET A 22 22.00 12.33 13.01
CA MET A 22 20.70 12.56 12.37
C MET A 22 20.75 13.84 11.54
N ARG A 23 20.25 13.78 10.30
CA ARG A 23 20.24 14.93 9.37
C ARG A 23 19.01 15.80 9.56
N VAL A 24 17.90 15.19 9.98
CA VAL A 24 16.59 15.81 10.23
C VAL A 24 15.96 15.18 11.48
N PRO A 25 15.00 15.84 12.15
CA PRO A 25 14.26 15.21 13.25
C PRO A 25 13.32 14.12 12.75
N GLY A 26 12.87 13.26 13.67
CA GLY A 26 11.73 12.37 13.46
C GLY A 26 10.45 12.96 14.05
N ILE A 27 9.32 12.70 13.44
CA ILE A 27 7.98 13.11 13.92
C ILE A 27 7.11 11.86 14.01
N LEU A 28 6.45 11.66 15.14
CA LEU A 28 5.52 10.57 15.38
C LEU A 28 4.15 11.17 15.63
N PHE A 29 3.16 10.66 14.90
CA PHE A 29 1.76 11.01 15.12
C PHE A 29 1.08 9.95 15.97
N GLY A 30 0.23 10.39 16.89
CA GLY A 30 -0.53 9.52 17.77
C GLY A 30 -0.76 10.15 19.14
N ASP A 31 -1.82 9.72 19.80
CA ASP A 31 -2.06 10.08 21.19
C ASP A 31 -1.01 9.45 22.11
N ARG A 32 -1.02 9.85 23.38
CA ARG A 32 -0.05 9.35 24.37
C ARG A 32 -0.06 7.82 24.52
N GLU A 33 -1.24 7.19 24.45
CA GLU A 33 -1.37 5.74 24.60
C GLU A 33 -0.79 5.02 23.39
N GLN A 34 -1.12 5.47 22.19
CA GLN A 34 -0.58 4.95 20.93
C GLN A 34 0.96 5.01 20.91
N ILE A 35 1.56 6.16 21.26
CA ILE A 35 3.02 6.29 21.29
C ILE A 35 3.66 5.37 22.34
N LEU A 36 3.02 5.18 23.50
CA LEU A 36 3.51 4.24 24.50
C LEU A 36 3.48 2.79 24.02
N GLN A 37 2.47 2.42 23.24
CA GLN A 37 2.30 1.08 22.70
C GLN A 37 3.20 0.79 21.48
N MET A 38 3.66 1.81 20.76
CA MET A 38 4.61 1.61 19.65
C MET A 38 5.88 0.89 20.09
N ASP A 39 6.29 -0.12 19.31
CA ASP A 39 7.50 -0.91 19.54
C ASP A 39 8.75 0.00 19.57
N ASN A 40 9.70 -0.28 20.46
CA ASN A 40 11.01 0.37 20.49
C ASN A 40 11.79 0.20 19.17
N LYS A 41 11.46 -0.80 18.35
CA LYS A 41 11.99 -0.93 17.00
C LYS A 41 11.52 0.20 16.08
N VAL A 42 10.30 0.73 16.24
CA VAL A 42 9.82 1.89 15.47
C VAL A 42 10.72 3.09 15.73
N TYR A 43 11.03 3.37 17.00
CA TYR A 43 11.99 4.42 17.38
C TYR A 43 13.34 4.23 16.67
N THR A 44 13.85 3.00 16.71
CA THR A 44 15.17 2.68 16.14
C THR A 44 15.18 2.86 14.63
N GLN A 45 14.15 2.38 13.94
CA GLN A 45 14.03 2.48 12.49
C GLN A 45 13.80 3.92 12.04
N LEU A 46 12.88 4.64 12.70
CA LEU A 46 12.65 6.06 12.43
C LEU A 46 13.94 6.85 12.56
N ARG A 47 14.67 6.67 13.68
CA ARG A 47 15.99 7.28 13.87
C ARG A 47 16.95 6.90 12.75
N ASN A 48 17.08 5.62 12.39
CA ASN A 48 17.99 5.19 11.32
C ASN A 48 17.67 5.86 9.98
N VAL A 49 16.39 6.01 9.63
CA VAL A 49 15.97 6.68 8.40
C VAL A 49 16.41 8.14 8.38
N THR A 50 16.38 8.84 9.53
CA THR A 50 16.85 10.24 9.61
C THR A 50 18.34 10.45 9.30
N LEU A 51 19.14 9.38 9.20
CA LEU A 51 20.56 9.46 8.83
C LEU A 51 20.76 9.43 7.30
N LEU A 52 19.74 9.06 6.53
CA LEU A 52 19.87 8.87 5.08
C LEU A 52 20.09 10.19 4.34
N PRO A 53 20.96 10.21 3.30
CA PRO A 53 21.31 11.44 2.59
C PRO A 53 20.13 11.99 1.77
N GLY A 54 20.14 13.30 1.56
CA GLY A 54 19.15 14.02 0.74
C GLY A 54 17.72 14.06 1.30
N LEU A 55 17.51 13.84 2.59
CA LEU A 55 16.20 14.05 3.23
C LEU A 55 15.74 15.50 3.08
N ALA A 56 14.54 15.69 2.54
CA ALA A 56 13.95 17.01 2.24
C ALA A 56 13.11 17.56 3.39
N ALA A 57 12.68 16.71 4.31
CA ALA A 57 11.78 17.01 5.42
C ALA A 57 12.10 16.12 6.62
N PRO A 58 11.50 16.36 7.81
CA PRO A 58 11.50 15.38 8.88
C PRO A 58 11.05 14.00 8.40
N VAL A 59 11.47 12.95 9.10
CA VAL A 59 10.96 11.59 8.85
C VAL A 59 9.75 11.36 9.72
N TYR A 60 8.66 10.86 9.17
CA TYR A 60 7.39 10.69 9.87
C TYR A 60 7.11 9.21 10.19
N ALA A 61 6.47 8.96 11.33
CA ALA A 61 5.81 7.71 11.67
C ALA A 61 4.33 7.99 11.96
N MET A 62 3.45 7.29 11.25
CA MET A 62 2.00 7.37 11.41
C MET A 62 1.54 6.66 12.70
N PRO A 63 0.29 6.89 13.16
CA PRO A 63 -0.19 6.33 14.43
C PRO A 63 -0.21 4.79 14.50
N ASP A 64 -0.26 4.12 13.35
CA ASP A 64 -0.24 2.67 13.18
C ASP A 64 1.19 2.11 12.96
N ALA A 65 2.22 2.95 13.15
CA ALA A 65 3.58 2.56 12.86
C ALA A 65 4.06 1.38 13.72
N HIS A 66 4.69 0.41 13.07
CA HIS A 66 5.21 -0.79 13.70
C HIS A 66 6.47 -1.30 12.98
N TRP A 67 7.09 -2.34 13.55
CA TRP A 67 8.37 -2.85 13.06
C TRP A 67 8.29 -3.32 11.60
N GLY A 68 9.08 -2.71 10.72
CA GLY A 68 9.19 -3.05 9.30
C GLY A 68 10.58 -3.56 8.88
N TYR A 69 10.88 -3.50 7.58
CA TYR A 69 12.19 -3.89 7.02
C TYR A 69 13.04 -2.65 6.69
N GLY A 70 13.98 -2.30 7.57
CA GLY A 70 14.77 -1.08 7.46
C GLY A 70 14.00 0.16 7.93
N PHE A 71 12.91 0.49 7.24
CA PHE A 71 11.94 1.52 7.62
C PHE A 71 10.85 0.92 8.52
N PRO A 72 10.21 1.72 9.41
CA PRO A 72 8.98 1.27 10.06
C PRO A 72 7.85 1.22 9.03
N ILE A 73 6.94 0.24 9.16
CA ILE A 73 5.65 0.31 8.48
C ILE A 73 4.90 1.52 9.03
N GLY A 74 4.15 2.25 8.19
CA GLY A 74 3.60 3.57 8.55
C GLY A 74 4.65 4.69 8.55
N GLY A 75 5.85 4.46 8.02
CA GLY A 75 6.88 5.46 7.86
C GLY A 75 6.72 6.29 6.59
N VAL A 76 7.03 7.59 6.64
CA VAL A 76 7.11 8.47 5.46
C VAL A 76 8.41 9.25 5.49
N ALA A 77 9.14 9.22 4.38
CA ALA A 77 10.37 10.00 4.19
C ALA A 77 10.40 10.57 2.77
N ALA A 78 10.68 11.86 2.65
CA ALA A 78 10.86 12.53 1.37
C ALA A 78 12.35 12.76 1.12
N PHE A 79 12.81 12.38 -0.08
CA PHE A 79 14.20 12.53 -0.52
C PHE A 79 14.25 13.43 -1.75
N ASP A 80 15.13 14.42 -1.73
CA ASP A 80 15.37 15.34 -2.84
C ASP A 80 16.45 14.76 -3.76
N ALA A 81 16.06 14.39 -4.98
CA ALA A 81 16.96 13.81 -5.98
C ALA A 81 18.12 14.75 -6.36
N ASP A 82 17.90 16.07 -6.39
CA ASP A 82 18.92 17.06 -6.73
C ASP A 82 19.89 17.33 -5.56
N ALA A 83 19.49 16.95 -4.34
CA ALA A 83 20.30 17.06 -3.13
C ALA A 83 20.95 15.71 -2.70
N GLY A 84 21.11 14.77 -3.65
CA GLY A 84 21.70 13.46 -3.38
C GLY A 84 20.79 12.52 -2.60
N GLY A 85 19.47 12.68 -2.76
CA GLY A 85 18.44 11.81 -2.22
C GLY A 85 18.57 10.38 -2.72
N VAL A 86 18.21 9.44 -1.85
CA VAL A 86 18.29 8.01 -2.12
C VAL A 86 16.90 7.41 -2.33
N VAL A 87 16.87 6.29 -3.06
CA VAL A 87 15.73 5.38 -3.09
C VAL A 87 16.07 4.15 -2.26
N SER A 88 15.17 3.72 -1.40
CA SER A 88 15.34 2.51 -0.60
C SER A 88 14.16 1.57 -0.83
N GLY A 89 14.43 0.35 -1.31
CA GLY A 89 13.40 -0.68 -1.45
C GLY A 89 12.73 -1.01 -0.11
N GLY A 90 13.46 -0.92 1.01
CA GLY A 90 12.91 -1.11 2.35
C GLY A 90 11.97 0.03 2.81
N GLY A 91 12.10 1.22 2.21
CA GLY A 91 11.18 2.35 2.45
C GLY A 91 9.88 2.26 1.67
N VAL A 92 9.84 1.48 0.58
CA VAL A 92 8.62 1.19 -0.19
C VAL A 92 7.91 -0.06 0.36
N GLY A 93 8.68 -1.11 0.66
CA GLY A 93 8.15 -2.40 1.10
C GLY A 93 8.17 -3.46 0.01
N PHE A 94 7.97 -4.72 0.41
CA PHE A 94 8.04 -5.86 -0.52
C PHE A 94 6.80 -5.99 -1.39
N ASP A 95 5.60 -5.80 -0.84
CA ASP A 95 4.37 -5.80 -1.65
C ASP A 95 4.14 -4.42 -2.24
N ILE A 96 4.87 -4.14 -3.32
CA ILE A 96 4.84 -2.85 -4.02
C ILE A 96 3.40 -2.54 -4.45
N SER A 97 2.92 -1.35 -4.13
CA SER A 97 1.54 -0.92 -4.44
C SER A 97 0.45 -1.82 -3.82
N CYS A 98 0.73 -2.50 -2.70
CA CYS A 98 -0.35 -3.00 -1.84
C CYS A 98 -1.25 -1.83 -1.45
N GLY A 99 -2.54 -1.97 -1.72
CA GLY A 99 -3.47 -0.84 -1.66
C GLY A 99 -4.92 -1.28 -1.63
N VAL A 100 -5.79 -0.30 -1.45
CA VAL A 100 -7.22 -0.51 -1.26
C VAL A 100 -8.00 0.15 -2.38
N ARG A 101 -8.96 -0.59 -2.93
CA ARG A 101 -10.02 -0.05 -3.80
C ARG A 101 -11.36 -0.25 -3.11
N THR A 102 -12.15 0.81 -3.04
CA THR A 102 -13.54 0.74 -2.56
C THR A 102 -14.50 0.99 -3.71
N LEU A 103 -15.44 0.08 -3.90
CA LEU A 103 -16.48 0.14 -4.92
C LEU A 103 -17.82 0.50 -4.26
N HIS A 104 -18.50 1.49 -4.81
CA HIS A 104 -19.89 1.78 -4.45
C HIS A 104 -20.83 0.90 -5.26
N THR A 105 -21.81 0.27 -4.62
CA THR A 105 -22.69 -0.70 -5.28
C THR A 105 -24.05 -0.12 -5.67
N GLY A 106 -24.46 0.99 -5.06
CA GLY A 106 -25.82 1.51 -5.14
C GLY A 106 -26.86 0.66 -4.38
N LEU A 107 -26.43 -0.33 -3.61
CA LEU A 107 -27.30 -1.24 -2.84
C LEU A 107 -27.38 -0.82 -1.38
N THR A 108 -28.43 -1.31 -0.72
CA THR A 108 -28.73 -1.12 0.70
C THR A 108 -28.68 -2.45 1.45
N PRO A 109 -28.75 -2.47 2.79
CA PRO A 109 -28.70 -3.71 3.56
C PRO A 109 -29.86 -4.65 3.22
N ASP A 110 -31.04 -4.11 2.90
CA ASP A 110 -32.23 -4.89 2.53
C ASP A 110 -32.02 -5.69 1.24
N ASP A 111 -31.20 -5.18 0.31
CA ASP A 111 -30.87 -5.87 -0.95
C ASP A 111 -29.97 -7.09 -0.73
N ILE A 112 -29.13 -7.05 0.30
CA ILE A 112 -28.08 -8.05 0.54
C ILE A 112 -28.47 -9.06 1.61
N GLU A 113 -29.23 -8.66 2.63
CA GLU A 113 -29.41 -9.45 3.86
C GLU A 113 -29.97 -10.86 3.60
N SER A 114 -30.89 -10.99 2.64
CA SER A 114 -31.49 -12.28 2.26
C SER A 114 -30.55 -13.19 1.45
N VAL A 115 -29.52 -12.63 0.80
CA VAL A 115 -28.61 -13.35 -0.10
C VAL A 115 -27.16 -13.40 0.41
N LYS A 116 -26.85 -12.76 1.53
CA LYS A 116 -25.47 -12.55 2.02
C LYS A 116 -24.60 -13.80 2.07
N ALA A 117 -25.17 -14.96 2.44
CA ALA A 117 -24.44 -16.22 2.48
C ALA A 117 -24.08 -16.69 1.06
N GLY A 118 -25.06 -16.71 0.16
CA GLY A 118 -24.83 -17.08 -1.24
C GLY A 118 -23.94 -16.08 -1.99
N LEU A 119 -24.01 -14.80 -1.65
CA LEU A 119 -23.10 -13.78 -2.18
C LEU A 119 -21.66 -14.02 -1.70
N ALA A 120 -21.47 -14.31 -0.41
CA ALA A 120 -20.14 -14.62 0.13
C ALA A 120 -19.54 -15.87 -0.53
N ASP A 121 -20.34 -16.94 -0.68
CA ASP A 121 -19.91 -18.17 -1.35
C ASP A 121 -19.54 -17.90 -2.82
N ALA A 122 -20.38 -17.15 -3.55
CA ALA A 122 -20.11 -16.81 -4.95
C ALA A 122 -18.83 -15.95 -5.12
N LEU A 123 -18.63 -14.95 -4.26
CA LEU A 123 -17.41 -14.13 -4.28
C LEU A 123 -16.16 -14.96 -3.95
N PHE A 124 -16.26 -15.90 -3.02
CA PHE A 124 -15.16 -16.78 -2.66
C PHE A 124 -14.81 -17.75 -3.79
N ASP A 125 -15.82 -18.28 -4.48
CA ASP A 125 -15.64 -19.18 -5.63
C ASP A 125 -15.04 -18.44 -6.84
N ASP A 126 -15.48 -17.21 -7.11
CA ASP A 126 -15.07 -16.43 -8.28
C ASP A 126 -13.71 -15.72 -8.11
N ILE A 127 -13.27 -15.45 -6.87
CA ILE A 127 -12.09 -14.64 -6.58
C ILE A 127 -11.05 -15.48 -5.82
N PRO A 128 -10.03 -16.01 -6.51
CA PRO A 128 -9.05 -16.88 -5.88
C PRO A 128 -8.27 -16.19 -4.75
N VAL A 129 -8.23 -16.86 -3.60
CA VAL A 129 -7.56 -16.42 -2.37
C VAL A 129 -6.60 -17.51 -1.88
N GLY A 130 -5.53 -17.11 -1.21
CA GLY A 130 -4.53 -18.02 -0.63
C GLY A 130 -3.13 -17.91 -1.24
N VAL A 131 -2.16 -18.53 -0.55
CA VAL A 131 -0.76 -18.60 -0.99
C VAL A 131 -0.65 -19.54 -2.18
N GLY A 132 -0.13 -19.05 -3.31
CA GLY A 132 0.06 -19.85 -4.52
C GLY A 132 -1.23 -20.16 -5.28
N SER A 133 -2.35 -19.51 -4.91
CA SER A 133 -3.58 -19.58 -5.67
C SER A 133 -3.39 -18.95 -7.04
N GLU A 134 -3.87 -19.64 -8.07
CA GLU A 134 -3.78 -19.20 -9.47
C GLU A 134 -5.13 -18.61 -9.93
N GLY A 135 -5.08 -17.56 -10.74
CA GLY A 135 -6.23 -16.95 -11.40
C GLY A 135 -6.54 -17.60 -12.75
N SER A 136 -7.72 -17.30 -13.29
CA SER A 136 -8.10 -17.68 -14.66
C SER A 136 -7.31 -16.89 -15.73
N ILE A 137 -6.72 -15.77 -15.33
CA ILE A 137 -5.91 -14.90 -16.20
C ILE A 137 -4.47 -15.42 -16.20
N SER A 138 -4.03 -15.91 -17.36
CA SER A 138 -2.65 -16.32 -17.60
C SER A 138 -2.01 -15.46 -18.67
N LEU A 139 -1.01 -14.68 -18.30
CA LEU A 139 -0.31 -13.78 -19.23
C LEU A 139 0.82 -14.51 -19.96
N ASN A 140 0.93 -14.32 -21.27
CA ASN A 140 2.16 -14.64 -22.01
C ASN A 140 3.22 -13.53 -21.81
N PRO A 141 4.49 -13.70 -22.25
CA PRO A 141 5.53 -12.68 -22.04
C PRO A 141 5.17 -11.30 -22.59
N GLN A 142 4.58 -11.22 -23.78
CA GLN A 142 4.19 -9.95 -24.40
C GLN A 142 3.05 -9.27 -23.62
N GLN A 143 2.07 -10.04 -23.15
CA GLN A 143 0.98 -9.54 -22.32
C GLN A 143 1.47 -9.11 -20.94
N MET A 144 2.48 -9.79 -20.37
CA MET A 144 3.11 -9.39 -19.11
C MET A 144 3.75 -8.01 -19.25
N ASP A 145 4.52 -7.79 -20.32
CA ASP A 145 5.18 -6.49 -20.54
C ASP A 145 4.14 -5.38 -20.80
N ALA A 146 3.11 -5.66 -21.61
CA ALA A 146 2.01 -4.73 -21.83
C ALA A 146 1.24 -4.39 -20.54
N MET A 147 1.04 -5.36 -19.64
CA MET A 147 0.42 -5.15 -18.33
C MET A 147 1.32 -4.29 -17.43
N LEU A 148 2.63 -4.56 -17.40
CA LEU A 148 3.59 -3.77 -16.61
C LEU A 148 3.68 -2.31 -17.07
N GLU A 149 3.61 -2.06 -18.38
CA GLU A 149 3.61 -0.70 -18.96
C GLU A 149 2.25 -0.01 -18.88
N GLY A 150 1.16 -0.78 -18.95
CA GLY A 150 -0.20 -0.28 -19.06
C GLY A 150 -0.97 -0.17 -17.75
N GLY A 151 -0.55 -0.87 -16.70
CA GLY A 151 -1.24 -0.89 -15.41
C GLY A 151 -2.73 -1.22 -15.54
N ALA A 152 -3.59 -0.47 -14.85
CA ALA A 152 -5.04 -0.64 -14.91
C ALA A 152 -5.63 -0.29 -16.29
N ARG A 153 -4.97 0.55 -17.11
CA ARG A 153 -5.43 0.85 -18.47
C ARG A 153 -5.38 -0.40 -19.34
N TRP A 154 -4.32 -1.21 -19.21
CA TRP A 154 -4.25 -2.52 -19.87
C TRP A 154 -5.44 -3.41 -19.46
N ALA A 155 -5.78 -3.43 -18.17
CA ALA A 155 -6.91 -4.23 -17.69
C ALA A 155 -8.25 -3.77 -18.33
N VAL A 156 -8.50 -2.46 -18.41
CA VAL A 156 -9.69 -1.91 -19.06
C VAL A 156 -9.72 -2.22 -20.56
N ASP A 157 -8.57 -2.12 -21.25
CA ASP A 157 -8.46 -2.44 -22.68
C ASP A 157 -8.73 -3.93 -22.96
N GLU A 158 -8.41 -4.81 -22.02
CA GLU A 158 -8.74 -6.25 -22.06
C GLU A 158 -10.17 -6.56 -21.58
N GLY A 159 -10.96 -5.55 -21.22
CA GLY A 159 -12.37 -5.67 -20.85
C GLY A 159 -12.63 -5.84 -19.35
N TYR A 160 -11.63 -5.64 -18.49
CA TYR A 160 -11.77 -5.67 -17.03
C TYR A 160 -12.04 -4.27 -16.49
N GLY A 161 -13.32 -3.91 -16.42
CA GLY A 161 -13.79 -2.61 -15.95
C GLY A 161 -14.06 -1.63 -17.08
N THR A 162 -14.02 -0.34 -16.76
CA THR A 162 -14.44 0.75 -17.64
C THR A 162 -13.46 1.92 -17.59
N ALA A 163 -13.52 2.83 -18.56
CA ALA A 163 -12.67 4.03 -18.57
C ALA A 163 -12.90 4.93 -17.33
N ASP A 164 -14.11 4.91 -16.78
CA ASP A 164 -14.50 5.63 -15.58
C ASP A 164 -13.77 5.15 -14.32
N ASP A 165 -13.32 3.90 -14.30
CA ASP A 165 -12.52 3.33 -13.21
C ASP A 165 -11.14 3.98 -13.15
N LEU A 166 -10.54 4.28 -14.31
CA LEU A 166 -9.21 4.92 -14.39
C LEU A 166 -9.25 6.33 -13.77
N ALA A 167 -10.31 7.10 -14.04
CA ALA A 167 -10.45 8.45 -13.48
C ALA A 167 -10.56 8.48 -11.95
N ARG A 168 -10.90 7.36 -11.32
CA ARG A 168 -11.08 7.19 -9.87
C ARG A 168 -9.97 6.38 -9.22
N THR A 169 -8.86 6.17 -9.94
CA THR A 169 -7.69 5.46 -9.45
C THR A 169 -6.53 6.43 -9.32
N GLU A 170 -5.75 6.34 -8.23
CA GLU A 170 -4.48 7.06 -8.10
C GLU A 170 -3.60 6.84 -9.35
N GLU A 171 -2.97 7.90 -9.83
CA GLU A 171 -2.16 7.90 -11.06
C GLU A 171 -2.91 7.37 -12.30
N ARG A 172 -4.25 7.45 -12.28
CA ARG A 172 -5.13 6.81 -13.28
C ARG A 172 -4.83 5.32 -13.48
N GLY A 173 -4.31 4.67 -12.44
CA GLY A 173 -3.91 3.28 -12.42
C GLY A 173 -2.66 2.94 -13.24
N CYS A 174 -1.85 3.92 -13.63
CA CYS A 174 -0.64 3.69 -14.42
C CYS A 174 0.46 4.71 -14.07
N ILE A 175 1.51 4.26 -13.39
CA ILE A 175 2.72 5.05 -13.19
C ILE A 175 3.43 5.20 -14.53
N ALA A 176 3.88 6.43 -14.84
CA ALA A 176 4.62 6.71 -16.06
C ALA A 176 6.02 6.05 -16.03
N ASP A 177 6.56 5.79 -17.22
CA ASP A 177 7.94 5.32 -17.42
C ASP A 177 8.27 3.98 -16.76
N ALA A 178 7.28 3.13 -16.52
CA ALA A 178 7.51 1.73 -16.13
C ALA A 178 8.28 0.99 -17.23
N ARG A 179 9.34 0.25 -16.85
CA ARG A 179 10.23 -0.44 -17.79
C ARG A 179 10.22 -1.95 -17.52
N PRO A 180 9.53 -2.76 -18.33
CA PRO A 180 9.48 -4.22 -18.12
C PRO A 180 10.85 -4.89 -18.19
N ASP A 181 11.83 -4.31 -18.89
CA ASP A 181 13.20 -4.81 -18.97
C ASP A 181 13.95 -4.75 -17.63
N ASP A 182 13.53 -3.86 -16.73
CA ASP A 182 14.07 -3.71 -15.38
C ASP A 182 13.41 -4.74 -14.41
N VAL A 183 12.48 -5.58 -14.88
CA VAL A 183 11.82 -6.62 -14.08
C VAL A 183 12.37 -8.00 -14.44
N SER A 184 12.90 -8.72 -13.46
CA SER A 184 13.50 -10.03 -13.68
C SER A 184 12.52 -11.06 -14.25
N ASP A 185 13.03 -11.97 -15.10
CA ASP A 185 12.22 -13.09 -15.61
C ASP A 185 11.63 -13.94 -14.47
N HIS A 186 12.32 -14.00 -13.32
CA HIS A 186 11.80 -14.72 -12.17
C HIS A 186 10.56 -14.05 -11.59
N ALA A 187 10.58 -12.72 -11.44
CA ALA A 187 9.43 -11.95 -10.98
C ALA A 187 8.25 -12.11 -11.95
N LYS A 188 8.49 -11.96 -13.26
CA LYS A 188 7.46 -12.17 -14.31
C LYS A 188 6.87 -13.58 -14.25
N ARG A 189 7.70 -14.62 -14.07
CA ARG A 189 7.22 -16.01 -13.93
C ARG A 189 6.33 -16.21 -12.71
N ARG A 190 6.60 -15.55 -11.58
CA ARG A 190 5.77 -15.64 -10.37
C ARG A 190 4.40 -15.01 -10.60
N GLN A 191 4.32 -13.89 -11.34
CA GLN A 191 3.06 -13.22 -11.63
C GLN A 191 2.19 -13.94 -12.65
N ARG A 192 2.79 -14.76 -13.52
CA ARG A 192 2.16 -15.33 -14.72
C ARG A 192 0.74 -15.85 -14.51
N ARG A 193 0.46 -16.45 -13.34
CA ARG A 193 -0.83 -17.00 -12.95
C ARG A 193 -1.40 -16.43 -11.66
N GLU A 194 -0.79 -15.40 -11.07
CA GLU A 194 -1.31 -14.75 -9.86
C GLU A 194 -2.18 -13.52 -10.19
N MET A 195 -2.33 -13.18 -11.49
CA MET A 195 -3.18 -12.07 -11.93
C MET A 195 -4.67 -12.36 -11.66
N GLY A 196 -5.38 -11.37 -11.10
CA GLY A 196 -6.79 -11.52 -10.73
C GLY A 196 -7.01 -12.35 -9.45
N THR A 197 -6.03 -12.41 -8.55
CA THR A 197 -6.13 -13.10 -7.25
C THR A 197 -5.93 -12.12 -6.09
N LEU A 198 -6.55 -12.39 -4.93
CA LEU A 198 -6.35 -11.57 -3.72
C LEU A 198 -4.99 -11.87 -3.06
N GLY A 199 -4.71 -13.16 -2.91
CA GLY A 199 -3.57 -13.64 -2.15
C GLY A 199 -3.82 -13.96 -0.69
N SER A 200 -2.84 -13.65 0.15
CA SER A 200 -2.79 -14.04 1.56
C SER A 200 -2.32 -12.88 2.43
N GLY A 201 -2.23 -13.09 3.74
CA GLY A 201 -1.79 -12.07 4.68
C GLY A 201 -2.97 -11.19 5.10
N ASN A 202 -2.82 -9.87 5.01
CA ASN A 202 -3.87 -8.90 5.31
C ASN A 202 -4.76 -8.59 4.10
N HIS A 203 -4.63 -9.32 3.00
CA HIS A 203 -5.44 -9.13 1.79
C HIS A 203 -6.83 -9.73 1.94
N TYR A 204 -7.84 -9.02 1.43
CA TYR A 204 -9.24 -9.39 1.55
C TYR A 204 -10.10 -8.76 0.46
N LEU A 205 -11.31 -9.29 0.32
CA LEU A 205 -12.44 -8.58 -0.23
C LEU A 205 -13.55 -8.62 0.82
N GLU A 206 -14.11 -7.45 1.16
CA GLU A 206 -15.17 -7.32 2.15
C GLU A 206 -16.36 -6.58 1.56
N VAL A 207 -17.55 -7.15 1.73
CA VAL A 207 -18.83 -6.45 1.53
C VAL A 207 -19.17 -5.76 2.85
N GLN A 208 -19.21 -4.43 2.84
CA GLN A 208 -19.30 -3.60 4.03
C GLN A 208 -20.54 -2.71 3.95
N ARG A 209 -21.06 -2.34 5.13
CA ARG A 209 -22.12 -1.34 5.28
C ARG A 209 -21.52 -0.07 5.87
N VAL A 210 -21.82 1.08 5.28
CA VAL A 210 -21.46 2.38 5.84
C VAL A 210 -22.29 2.62 7.11
N ALA A 211 -21.68 2.40 8.28
CA ALA A 211 -22.41 2.46 9.55
C ALA A 211 -22.64 3.89 10.07
N THR A 212 -21.75 4.83 9.74
CA THR A 212 -21.83 6.21 10.25
C THR A 212 -21.14 7.15 9.29
N VAL A 213 -21.74 8.31 9.03
CA VAL A 213 -21.13 9.42 8.29
C VAL A 213 -20.73 10.53 9.24
N PHE A 214 -19.41 10.80 9.33
CA PHE A 214 -18.87 11.84 10.22
C PHE A 214 -18.88 13.24 9.60
N ASP A 215 -18.70 13.34 8.27
CA ASP A 215 -18.76 14.60 7.52
C ASP A 215 -19.70 14.45 6.32
N SER A 216 -20.88 15.06 6.44
CA SER A 216 -21.92 14.97 5.42
C SER A 216 -21.60 15.73 4.13
N ASP A 217 -20.71 16.73 4.17
CA ASP A 217 -20.35 17.53 2.99
C ASP A 217 -19.35 16.78 2.13
N ILE A 218 -18.37 16.11 2.75
CA ILE A 218 -17.41 15.24 2.07
C ILE A 218 -18.11 13.97 1.57
N ALA A 219 -18.96 13.34 2.39
CA ALA A 219 -19.67 12.13 2.00
C ALA A 219 -20.55 12.35 0.75
N ARG A 220 -21.22 13.51 0.65
CA ARG A 220 -21.97 13.90 -0.56
C ARG A 220 -21.08 14.02 -1.80
N GLN A 221 -19.85 14.50 -1.67
CA GLN A 221 -18.90 14.59 -2.79
C GLN A 221 -18.41 13.21 -3.24
N PHE A 222 -18.29 12.26 -2.31
CA PHE A 222 -17.98 10.86 -2.61
C PHE A 222 -19.21 10.02 -3.00
N ALA A 223 -20.40 10.62 -2.97
CA ALA A 223 -21.68 9.93 -3.19
C ALA A 223 -21.87 8.72 -2.25
N ILE A 224 -21.49 8.88 -0.97
CA ILE A 224 -21.64 7.88 0.08
C ILE A 224 -22.67 8.38 1.10
N ALA A 225 -23.56 7.48 1.55
CA ALA A 225 -24.54 7.70 2.61
C ALA A 225 -24.46 6.59 3.67
N GLU A 226 -25.06 6.83 4.83
CA GLU A 226 -25.29 5.75 5.81
C GLU A 226 -26.14 4.64 5.20
N ASP A 227 -25.87 3.41 5.62
CA ASP A 227 -26.44 2.17 5.11
C ASP A 227 -26.07 1.79 3.67
N ASP A 228 -25.33 2.62 2.93
CA ASP A 228 -24.79 2.21 1.63
C ASP A 228 -23.94 0.93 1.77
N ILE A 229 -24.13 0.00 0.83
CA ILE A 229 -23.28 -1.17 0.69
C ILE A 229 -22.11 -0.83 -0.24
N VAL A 230 -20.91 -1.10 0.24
CA VAL A 230 -19.66 -0.92 -0.51
C VAL A 230 -18.86 -2.21 -0.50
N ILE A 231 -17.95 -2.35 -1.46
CA ILE A 231 -17.01 -3.47 -1.52
C ILE A 231 -15.60 -2.91 -1.40
N SER A 232 -14.87 -3.33 -0.38
CA SER A 232 -13.46 -2.97 -0.21
C SER A 232 -12.58 -4.15 -0.62
N ILE A 233 -11.65 -3.89 -1.54
CA ILE A 233 -10.68 -4.84 -2.06
C ILE A 233 -9.31 -4.38 -1.61
N HIS A 234 -8.63 -5.21 -0.81
CA HIS A 234 -7.27 -4.97 -0.35
C HIS A 234 -6.35 -6.06 -0.90
N CYS A 235 -5.47 -5.67 -1.82
CA CYS A 235 -4.46 -6.55 -2.38
C CYS A 235 -3.31 -5.73 -2.95
N GLY A 236 -2.32 -6.40 -3.55
CA GLY A 236 -1.12 -5.75 -4.08
C GLY A 236 -0.55 -6.46 -5.28
N SER A 237 0.74 -6.20 -5.53
CA SER A 237 1.52 -6.75 -6.64
C SER A 237 1.76 -8.26 -6.59
N ARG A 238 1.27 -8.96 -5.55
CA ARG A 238 1.42 -10.41 -5.40
C ARG A 238 2.91 -10.82 -5.36
N GLY A 239 3.25 -11.98 -5.91
CA GLY A 239 4.62 -12.45 -5.99
C GLY A 239 5.55 -11.57 -6.84
N LEU A 240 5.00 -10.74 -7.73
CA LEU A 240 5.77 -9.86 -8.62
C LEU A 240 6.57 -8.83 -7.82
N GLY A 241 5.89 -7.95 -7.08
CA GLY A 241 6.56 -6.86 -6.36
C GLY A 241 7.46 -7.39 -5.25
N HIS A 242 7.05 -8.48 -4.57
CA HIS A 242 7.92 -9.12 -3.59
C HIS A 242 9.24 -9.58 -4.22
N GLN A 243 9.18 -10.15 -5.44
CA GLN A 243 10.39 -10.57 -6.13
C GLN A 243 11.23 -9.37 -6.59
N ILE A 244 10.62 -8.33 -7.14
CA ILE A 244 11.30 -7.07 -7.50
C ILE A 244 12.02 -6.49 -6.27
N GLY A 245 11.33 -6.37 -5.13
CA GLY A 245 11.93 -5.90 -3.89
C GLY A 245 13.10 -6.78 -3.43
N THR A 246 12.97 -8.11 -3.56
CA THR A 246 14.05 -9.05 -3.23
C THR A 246 15.27 -8.89 -4.13
N ASP A 247 15.05 -8.71 -5.43
CA ASP A 247 16.11 -8.57 -6.43
C ASP A 247 16.87 -7.26 -6.22
N TYR A 248 16.15 -6.13 -6.17
CA TYR A 248 16.75 -4.80 -6.00
C TYR A 248 17.37 -4.58 -4.62
N LEU A 249 16.83 -5.14 -3.54
CA LEU A 249 17.46 -5.02 -2.21
C LEU A 249 18.85 -5.66 -2.18
N ARG A 250 19.06 -6.76 -2.90
CA ARG A 250 20.39 -7.38 -3.02
C ARG A 250 21.35 -6.49 -3.79
N GLU A 251 20.89 -5.92 -4.91
CA GLU A 251 21.71 -5.00 -5.71
C GLU A 251 22.06 -3.72 -4.96
N MET A 252 21.09 -3.15 -4.24
CA MET A 252 21.28 -1.97 -3.39
C MET A 252 22.30 -2.26 -2.27
N LEU A 253 22.26 -3.45 -1.65
CA LEU A 253 23.22 -3.80 -0.60
C LEU A 253 24.67 -3.86 -1.13
N VAL A 254 24.86 -4.35 -2.36
CA VAL A 254 26.19 -4.40 -3.00
C VAL A 254 26.65 -3.01 -3.44
N SER A 255 25.71 -2.15 -3.83
CA SER A 255 26.00 -0.82 -4.39
C SER A 255 26.02 0.29 -3.35
N ALA A 256 25.61 0.02 -2.11
CA ALA A 256 25.58 1.00 -1.03
C ALA A 256 27.01 1.49 -0.74
N PRO A 257 27.21 2.82 -0.63
CA PRO A 257 28.53 3.44 -0.41
C PRO A 257 29.10 3.21 1.00
#